data_AF-A0A9D0VYX1-F1
#
_entry.id   AF-A0A9D0VYX1-F1
#
_cell.length_a   1.000
_cell.length_b   1.000
_cell.length_c   1.000
_cell.angle_alpha   90.00
_cell.angle_beta   90.00
_cell.angle_gamma   90.00
#
_symmetry.space_group_name_H-M   'P 1'
#
loop_
_entity.id
_entity.type
_entity.pdbx_description
1 polymer ?
#
loop_
_entity_poly.entity_id
_entity_poly.type
_entity_poly.pdbx_seq_one_letter_code
_entity_poly.pdbx_strand_id
1 'polypeptide(L)' 'RGLHSLFAGVAASRQLTRRLNLGGFVRLRSLKPGTVSDSPLVRRDLALSAGFGFAWTFRQSQTLVPAR' A
#
# COMPACT_ATOMS: atom_id res chain seq x y z
N ARG A 1 -11.30 -15.87 19.13
CA ARG A 1 -10.00 -15.16 19.21
C ARG A 1 -9.67 -14.68 17.80
N GLY A 2 -9.71 -13.37 17.57
CA GLY A 2 -9.60 -12.78 16.23
C GLY A 2 -8.20 -12.89 15.66
N LEU A 3 -8.08 -13.11 14.35
CA LEU A 3 -6.81 -13.00 13.63
C LEU A 3 -6.35 -11.53 13.64
N HIS A 4 -5.59 -11.14 14.67
CA HIS A 4 -4.94 -9.84 14.71
C HIS A 4 -3.62 -9.94 13.95
N SER A 5 -3.63 -9.62 12.66
CA SER A 5 -2.40 -9.40 11.90
C SER A 5 -1.99 -7.93 12.03
N LEU A 6 -0.76 -7.68 12.47
CA LEU A 6 -0.20 -6.34 12.55
C LEU A 6 0.54 -6.03 11.25
N PHE A 7 0.43 -4.81 10.76
CA PHE A 7 1.23 -4.35 9.63
C PHE A 7 1.80 -2.96 9.88
N ALA A 8 2.99 -2.74 9.35
CA ALA A 8 3.66 -1.45 9.32
C ALA A 8 4.14 -1.21 7.88
N GLY A 9 4.03 0.01 7.36
CA GLY A 9 4.46 0.29 6.00
C GLY A 9 4.67 1.77 5.75
N VAL A 10 5.47 2.04 4.72
CA VAL A 10 5.72 3.38 4.19
C VAL A 10 5.23 3.43 2.75
N ALA A 11 4.64 4.56 2.37
CA ALA A 11 4.23 4.83 1.00
C ALA A 11 4.66 6.23 0.62
N ALA A 12 5.08 6.40 -0.63
CA ALA A 12 5.46 7.69 -1.19
C ALA A 12 4.91 7.79 -2.60
N SER A 13 4.50 9.00 -2.97
CA SER A 13 4.13 9.34 -4.34
C SER A 13 4.75 10.66 -4.74
N ARG A 14 5.03 10.78 -6.04
CA ARG A 14 5.64 11.96 -6.64
C ARG A 14 4.95 12.27 -7.95
N GLN A 15 4.47 13.49 -8.06
CA GLN A 15 4.00 14.04 -9.33
C GLN A 15 5.20 14.35 -10.21
N LEU A 16 5.32 13.64 -11.34
CA LEU A 16 6.36 13.89 -12.34
C LEU A 16 5.94 15.00 -13.31
N THR A 17 4.66 14.97 -13.70
CA THR A 17 4.07 15.93 -14.64
C THR A 17 2.66 16.28 -14.16
N ARG A 18 2.06 17.38 -14.67
CA ARG A 18 0.64 17.72 -14.39
C ARG A 18 -0.36 16.57 -14.62
N ARG A 19 0.02 15.59 -15.45
CA ARG A 19 -0.81 14.44 -15.82
C ARG A 19 -0.28 13.09 -15.35
N LEU A 20 0.92 13.03 -14.75
CA LEU A 20 1.59 11.78 -14.42
C LEU A 20 2.06 11.81 -12.96
N ASN A 21 1.57 10.85 -12.18
CA ASN A 21 1.97 10.63 -10.81
C ASN A 21 2.53 9.21 -10.67
N LEU A 22 3.70 9.06 -10.06
CA LEU A 22 4.27 7.77 -9.70
C LEU A 22 4.17 7.57 -8.21
N GLY A 23 3.87 6.36 -7.77
CA GLY A 23 3.87 6.02 -6.36
C GLY A 23 4.34 4.62 -6.11
N GLY A 24 4.72 4.37 -4.87
CA GLY A 24 5.09 3.05 -4.40
C GLY A 24 4.93 2.94 -2.90
N PHE A 25 4.97 1.70 -2.43
CA PHE A 25 4.90 1.38 -1.02
C PHE A 25 5.74 0.17 -0.70
N VAL A 26 6.14 0.10 0.57
CA VAL A 26 6.72 -1.08 1.20
C VAL A 26 5.96 -1.33 2.49
N ARG A 27 5.58 -2.58 2.74
CA ARG A 27 4.77 -3.00 3.87
C ARG A 27 5.32 -4.29 4.46
N LEU A 28 5.52 -4.28 5.77
CA LEU A 28 5.79 -5.44 6.60
C LEU A 28 4.50 -5.85 7.31
N ARG A 29 4.18 -7.15 7.32
CA ARG A 29 3.08 -7.73 8.08
C ARG A 29 3.62 -8.82 9.00
N SER A 30 3.25 -8.75 10.28
CA SER A 30 3.51 -9.81 11.26
C SER A 30 2.23 -10.60 11.52
N LEU A 31 2.36 -11.93 11.44
CA LEU A 31 1.26 -12.87 11.69
C LEU A 31 1.28 -13.44 13.12
N LYS A 32 2.32 -13.10 13.91
CA LYS A 32 2.57 -13.62 15.27
C LYS A 32 1.43 -13.47 16.28
N PRO A 33 0.63 -12.38 16.32
CA PRO A 33 -0.38 -12.21 17.37
C PRO A 33 -1.64 -13.07 17.17
N GLY A 34 -1.81 -13.73 16.02
CA GLY A 34 -3.06 -14.40 15.63
C GLY A 34 -2.93 -15.90 15.33
N THR A 35 -1.74 -16.50 15.47
CA THR A 35 -1.47 -17.88 15.07
C THR A 35 -1.47 -18.82 16.27
N VAL A 36 -2.31 -19.85 16.22
CA VAL A 36 -2.26 -20.99 17.15
C VAL A 36 -0.91 -21.68 16.96
N SER A 37 -0.10 -21.71 18.02
CA SER A 37 1.31 -22.11 18.01
C SER A 37 1.59 -23.53 17.48
N ASP A 38 0.55 -24.36 17.31
CA ASP A 38 0.64 -25.77 16.89
C ASP A 38 0.13 -26.05 15.46
N SER A 39 -0.13 -25.03 14.63
CA SER A 39 -0.57 -25.29 13.25
C SER A 39 0.63 -25.43 12.28
N PRO A 40 0.83 -26.60 11.64
CA PRO A 40 1.94 -26.86 10.70
C PRO A 40 1.84 -26.07 9.38
N LEU A 41 0.79 -25.25 9.21
CA LEU A 41 0.52 -24.45 8.02
C LEU A 41 1.21 -23.07 8.03
N VAL A 42 1.77 -22.63 9.16
CA VAL A 42 2.41 -21.31 9.25
C VAL A 42 3.92 -21.45 9.13
N ARG A 43 4.44 -21.36 7.90
CA ARG A 43 5.87 -21.48 7.60
C ARG A 43 6.61 -20.12 7.62
N ARG A 44 5.89 -19.00 7.75
CA ARG A 44 6.46 -17.64 7.72
C ARG A 44 5.69 -16.67 8.64
N ASP A 45 6.37 -16.17 9.66
CA ASP A 45 5.82 -15.24 10.66
C ASP A 45 5.80 -13.77 10.22
N LEU A 46 6.52 -13.49 9.13
CA LEU A 46 6.77 -12.16 8.59
C LEU A 46 6.57 -12.20 7.07
N ALA A 47 5.73 -11.29 6.58
CA ALA A 47 5.52 -11.07 5.16
C ALA A 47 5.96 -9.64 4.81
N LEU A 48 6.93 -9.53 3.90
CA LEU A 48 7.32 -8.27 3.28
C LEU A 48 6.63 -8.17 1.92
N SER A 49 6.01 -7.02 1.65
CA SER A 49 5.37 -6.72 0.37
C SER A 49 5.80 -5.34 -0.08
N ALA A 50 6.09 -5.20 -1.38
CA ALA A 50 6.37 -3.91 -2.00
C ALA A 50 5.54 -3.79 -3.27
N GLY A 51 5.19 -2.57 -3.64
CA GLY A 51 4.46 -2.28 -4.86
C GLY A 51 4.84 -0.93 -5.41
N PHE A 52 4.74 -0.80 -6.73
CA PHE A 52 4.90 0.46 -7.44
C PHE A 52 3.78 0.61 -8.46
N GLY A 53 3.46 1.84 -8.82
CA GLY A 53 2.39 2.13 -9.76
C GLY A 53 2.46 3.56 -10.28
N PHE A 54 1.65 3.83 -11.28
CA PHE A 54 1.50 5.16 -11.84
C PHE A 54 0.04 5.47 -12.11
N ALA A 55 -0.29 6.76 -12.07
CA ALA A 55 -1.58 7.29 -12.49
C ALA A 55 -1.34 8.28 -13.62
N TRP A 56 -2.06 8.09 -14.73
CA TRP A 56 -2.01 8.97 -15.88
C TRP A 56 -3.39 9.55 -16.19
N THR A 57 -3.49 10.88 -16.19
CA THR A 57 -4.64 11.64 -16.69
C THR A 57 -4.57 11.82 -18.22
N PHE A 58 -5.46 11.16 -18.96
CA PHE A 58 -5.53 11.26 -20.43
C PHE A 58 -6.12 12.59 -20.91
N ARG A 59 -7.16 13.09 -20.23
CA ARG A 59 -7.78 14.40 -20.51
C ARG A 59 -8.05 15.14 -19.21
N GLN A 60 -7.74 16.44 -19.22
CA GLN A 60 -7.99 17.35 -18.11
C GLN A 60 -8.66 18.60 -18.69
N SER A 61 -9.76 19.03 -18.08
CA SER A 61 -10.45 20.26 -18.48
C SER A 61 -9.52 21.46 -18.27
N GLN A 62 -9.54 22.40 -19.21
CA GLN A 62 -8.77 23.65 -19.13
C GLN A 62 -9.41 24.67 -18.18
N THR A 63 -10.68 24.48 -17.82
CA THR A 63 -11.42 25.37 -16.92
C THR A 63 -11.33 24.82 -15.50
N LEU A 64 -10.51 25.46 -14.66
CA LEU A 64 -10.52 25.24 -13.22
C LEU A 64 -11.72 26.01 -12.65
N VAL A 65 -12.72 25.30 -12.12
CA VAL A 65 -13.78 25.94 -11.34
C VAL A 65 -13.14 26.40 -10.02
N PRO A 66 -13.23 27.70 -9.66
CA PRO A 66 -12.68 28.18 -8.41
C PRO A 66 -13.34 27.45 -7.24
N ALA A 67 -12.53 26.97 -6.29
CA ALA A 67 -13.03 26.39 -5.05
C ALA A 67 -13.76 27.50 -4.27
N ARG A 68 -15.00 27.19 -3.83
CA ARG A 68 -15.87 28.10 -3.09
C ARG A 68 -15.45 28.21 -1.63
#